data_AF-A0A7C2BP93-F1
#
_entry.id   AF-A0A7C2BP93-F1
#
_cell.length_a   1.000
_cell.length_b   1.000
_cell.length_c   1.000
_cell.angle_alpha   90.00
_cell.angle_beta   90.00
_cell.angle_gamma   90.00
#
_symmetry.space_group_name_H-M   'P 1'
#
loop_
_entity.id
_entity.type
_entity.pdbx_description
1 polymer ?
#
loop_
_entity_poly.entity_id
_entity_poly.type
_entity_poly.pdbx_seq_one_letter_code
_entity_poly.pdbx_strand_id
1 'polypeptide(L)'
;MTNSQTLAYRLRKLILISGIVFTIAGIIWAVLPFFNEFFKEKFDFEFVGLVSTVLVINPVVGDSELLYGINLLVILGLLLLGQWAFLRPGKGWTKRMLTVGKPLRSSVIAAGVVAMLLTTGLIALLLELPNWWQEIVNADNTWGTFGIFASMLAIWGIWTWIFFVYWRQGDRYTQLGKMIRGLVAGSILETIIAVPVHIWATRQRECYCCRGTYTTLILAATVLIWVFGPGIVLLYMREKYRQAKLISICPNCGCDLQNMKDADSNECPQCNKDTP
;
A
#
# COMPACT_ATOMS: atom_id res chain seq x y z
N MET A 1 30.28 3.97 1.83
CA MET A 1 28.90 3.47 1.64
C MET A 1 28.99 1.96 1.57
N THR A 2 28.29 1.21 2.41
CA THR A 2 28.39 -0.27 2.42
C THR A 2 27.69 -0.89 1.21
N ASN A 3 28.09 -2.09 0.78
CA ASN A 3 27.44 -2.82 -0.32
C ASN A 3 25.91 -3.01 -0.11
N SER A 4 25.47 -3.11 1.15
CA SER A 4 24.06 -3.16 1.50
C SER A 4 23.32 -1.83 1.27
N GLN A 5 23.97 -0.69 1.50
CA GLN A 5 23.40 0.63 1.25
C GLN A 5 23.24 0.88 -0.26
N THR A 6 24.21 0.46 -1.06
CA THR A 6 24.15 0.61 -2.52
C THR A 6 23.06 -0.28 -3.14
N LEU A 7 22.90 -1.52 -2.66
CA LEU A 7 21.82 -2.43 -3.09
C LEU A 7 20.44 -1.86 -2.74
N ALA A 8 20.23 -1.40 -1.51
CA ALA A 8 18.97 -0.78 -1.10
C ALA A 8 18.63 0.49 -1.91
N TYR A 9 19.63 1.29 -2.26
CA TYR A 9 19.45 2.46 -3.12
C TYR A 9 19.02 2.06 -4.54
N ARG A 10 19.69 1.07 -5.14
CA ARG A 10 19.34 0.54 -6.47
C ARG A 10 17.92 -0.02 -6.49
N LEU A 11 17.55 -0.83 -5.50
CA LEU A 11 16.21 -1.43 -5.41
C LEU A 11 15.12 -0.36 -5.31
N ARG A 12 15.33 0.70 -4.51
CA ARG A 12 14.38 1.82 -4.43
C ARG A 12 14.27 2.62 -5.73
N LYS A 13 15.39 2.84 -6.42
CA LYS A 13 15.39 3.52 -7.72
C LYS A 13 14.64 2.68 -8.75
N LEU A 14 14.82 1.35 -8.74
CA LEU A 14 14.08 0.43 -9.60
C LEU A 14 12.58 0.44 -9.30
N ILE A 15 12.18 0.35 -8.02
CA ILE A 15 10.75 0.42 -7.63
C ILE A 15 10.14 1.76 -8.05
N LEU A 16 10.84 2.88 -7.87
CA LEU A 16 10.35 4.19 -8.29
C LEU A 16 10.19 4.28 -9.81
N ILE A 17 11.22 3.90 -10.57
CA ILE A 17 11.17 3.94 -12.04
C ILE A 17 10.06 3.03 -12.54
N SER A 18 9.99 1.79 -12.04
CA SER A 18 8.95 0.83 -12.38
C SER A 18 7.56 1.38 -12.05
N GLY A 19 7.35 1.90 -10.85
CA GLY A 19 6.09 2.51 -10.43
C GLY A 19 5.69 3.68 -11.33
N ILE A 20 6.61 4.60 -11.63
CA ILE A 20 6.38 5.74 -12.52
C ILE A 20 6.00 5.25 -13.93
N VAL A 21 6.78 4.32 -14.50
CA VAL A 21 6.53 3.77 -15.84
C VAL A 21 5.15 3.13 -15.92
N PHE A 22 4.78 2.30 -14.94
CA PHE A 22 3.46 1.66 -14.91
C PHE A 22 2.32 2.66 -14.71
N THR A 23 2.49 3.68 -13.88
CA THR A 23 1.46 4.74 -13.76
C THR A 23 1.36 5.63 -14.98
N ILE A 24 2.47 5.99 -15.64
CA ILE A 24 2.42 6.79 -16.87
C ILE A 24 1.74 5.98 -17.96
N ALA A 25 2.12 4.71 -18.12
CA ALA A 25 1.46 3.80 -19.05
C ALA A 25 -0.05 3.73 -18.75
N GLY A 26 -0.42 3.58 -17.48
CA GLY A 26 -1.81 3.56 -17.04
C GLY A 26 -2.58 4.87 -17.26
N ILE A 27 -1.97 6.02 -17.01
CA ILE A 27 -2.59 7.34 -17.20
C ILE A 27 -2.76 7.65 -18.69
N ILE A 28 -1.75 7.37 -19.51
CA ILE A 28 -1.84 7.51 -20.97
C ILE A 28 -3.04 6.69 -21.47
N TRP A 29 -3.16 5.46 -20.97
CA TRP A 29 -4.29 4.60 -21.29
C TRP A 29 -5.63 5.07 -20.72
N ALA A 30 -5.64 5.71 -19.54
CA ALA A 30 -6.83 6.29 -18.93
C ALA A 30 -7.40 7.46 -19.73
N VAL A 31 -6.50 8.24 -20.33
CA VAL A 31 -6.81 9.48 -21.02
C VAL A 31 -7.08 9.25 -22.51
N LEU A 32 -6.50 8.20 -23.12
CA LEU A 32 -6.74 7.82 -24.52
C LEU A 32 -8.23 7.76 -24.93
N PRO A 33 -9.14 7.20 -24.12
CA PRO A 33 -10.57 7.17 -24.42
C PRO A 33 -11.25 8.55 -24.45
N PHE A 34 -10.71 9.57 -23.78
CA PHE A 34 -11.23 10.94 -23.94
C PHE A 34 -10.95 11.50 -25.35
N PHE A 35 -9.94 10.96 -26.01
CA PHE A 35 -9.62 11.26 -27.40
C PHE A 35 -10.23 10.26 -28.38
N ASN A 36 -11.17 9.41 -27.93
CA ASN A 36 -11.73 8.33 -28.74
C ASN A 36 -12.38 8.85 -30.03
N GLU A 37 -13.09 9.97 -30.00
CA GLU A 37 -13.64 10.56 -31.24
C GLU A 37 -12.55 10.94 -32.26
N PHE A 38 -11.44 11.52 -31.78
CA PHE A 38 -10.30 11.89 -32.62
C PHE A 38 -9.57 10.67 -33.20
N PHE A 39 -9.41 9.60 -32.42
CA PHE A 39 -8.74 8.38 -32.86
C PHE A 39 -9.62 7.50 -33.74
N LYS A 40 -10.92 7.44 -33.45
CA LYS A 40 -11.91 6.69 -34.24
C LYS A 40 -11.98 7.20 -35.67
N GLU A 41 -12.00 8.52 -35.87
CA GLU A 41 -12.02 9.12 -37.21
C GLU A 41 -10.76 8.82 -38.02
N LYS A 42 -9.61 8.67 -37.35
CA LYS A 42 -8.30 8.64 -38.02
C LYS A 42 -7.68 7.25 -38.15
N PHE A 43 -7.99 6.32 -37.24
CA PHE A 43 -7.33 5.02 -37.16
C PHE A 43 -8.30 3.83 -37.02
N ASP A 44 -9.62 4.06 -37.02
CA ASP A 44 -10.65 3.01 -36.90
C ASP A 44 -10.50 2.11 -35.65
N PHE A 45 -9.89 2.65 -34.59
CA PHE A 45 -9.78 2.02 -33.28
C PHE A 45 -10.81 2.60 -32.32
N GLU A 46 -11.62 1.75 -31.67
CA GLU A 46 -12.48 2.15 -30.56
C GLU A 46 -11.76 1.93 -29.22
N PHE A 47 -11.47 3.03 -28.51
CA PHE A 47 -10.94 2.98 -27.15
C PHE A 47 -12.07 2.88 -26.14
N VAL A 48 -12.16 1.75 -25.43
CA VAL A 48 -13.09 1.58 -24.31
C VAL A 48 -12.53 2.32 -23.08
N GLY A 49 -13.33 3.22 -22.51
CA GLY A 49 -13.01 4.07 -21.37
C GLY A 49 -12.50 3.34 -20.12
N LEU A 50 -11.53 3.94 -19.42
CA LEU A 50 -10.96 3.50 -18.14
C LEU A 50 -11.91 3.67 -16.93
N VAL A 51 -13.22 3.79 -17.15
CA VAL A 51 -14.21 3.85 -16.06
C VAL A 51 -14.39 2.48 -15.41
N SER A 52 -13.89 1.41 -16.04
CA SER A 52 -13.86 0.07 -15.45
C SER A 52 -12.66 -0.08 -14.52
N THR A 53 -12.72 0.53 -13.33
CA THR A 53 -11.87 0.09 -12.22
C THR A 53 -12.15 -1.38 -11.91
N VAL A 54 -11.28 -2.08 -11.18
CA VAL A 54 -11.49 -3.48 -10.75
C VAL A 54 -12.86 -3.71 -10.06
N LEU A 55 -13.52 -2.64 -9.60
CA LEU A 55 -14.84 -2.69 -8.99
C LEU A 55 -16.01 -2.71 -9.99
N VAL A 56 -15.82 -2.24 -11.23
CA VAL A 56 -16.88 -2.16 -12.25
C VAL A 56 -16.39 -2.89 -13.49
N ILE A 57 -16.53 -4.21 -13.50
CA ILE A 57 -16.28 -5.03 -14.69
C ILE A 57 -17.55 -4.96 -15.53
N ASN A 58 -17.58 -4.01 -16.46
CA ASN A 58 -18.63 -4.00 -17.48
C ASN A 58 -18.44 -5.25 -18.35
N PRO A 59 -19.48 -6.06 -18.63
CA PRO A 59 -19.37 -7.21 -19.52
C PRO A 59 -19.17 -6.72 -20.96
N VAL A 60 -17.95 -6.32 -21.30
CA VAL A 60 -17.57 -5.98 -22.67
C VAL A 60 -17.19 -7.28 -23.37
N VAL A 61 -18.11 -7.74 -24.21
CA VAL A 61 -17.97 -8.90 -25.09
C VAL A 61 -17.03 -8.51 -26.24
N GLY A 62 -15.91 -9.20 -26.41
CA GLY A 62 -15.11 -9.12 -27.66
C GLY A 62 -13.59 -8.96 -27.47
N ASP A 63 -13.12 -7.87 -26.84
CA ASP A 63 -11.70 -7.47 -26.83
C ASP A 63 -11.15 -7.16 -25.41
N SER A 64 -11.64 -7.87 -24.40
CA SER A 64 -11.49 -7.50 -22.98
C SER A 64 -10.18 -7.93 -22.29
N GLU A 65 -9.37 -8.79 -22.91
CA GLU A 65 -8.13 -9.29 -22.29
C GLU A 65 -7.06 -8.20 -22.14
N LEU A 66 -6.87 -7.38 -23.18
CA LEU A 66 -5.88 -6.30 -23.19
C LEU A 66 -6.27 -5.20 -22.18
N LEU A 67 -7.56 -4.84 -22.15
CA LEU A 67 -8.10 -3.86 -21.21
C LEU A 67 -7.89 -4.30 -19.75
N TYR A 68 -8.15 -5.58 -19.48
CA TYR A 68 -7.93 -6.17 -18.16
C TYR A 68 -6.46 -6.16 -17.77
N GLY A 69 -5.57 -6.57 -18.68
CA GLY A 69 -4.12 -6.54 -18.47
C GLY A 69 -3.61 -5.14 -18.12
N ILE A 70 -4.11 -4.11 -18.78
CA ILE A 70 -3.70 -2.73 -18.54
C ILE A 70 -4.19 -2.20 -17.21
N ASN A 71 -5.46 -2.43 -16.86
CA ASN A 71 -5.99 -2.06 -15.54
C ASN A 71 -5.16 -2.71 -14.42
N LEU A 72 -4.76 -3.97 -14.61
CA LEU A 72 -3.87 -4.66 -13.68
C LEU A 72 -2.50 -3.97 -13.60
N LEU A 73 -1.91 -3.56 -14.72
CA LEU A 73 -0.64 -2.81 -14.74
C LEU A 73 -0.76 -1.45 -14.02
N VAL A 74 -1.87 -0.72 -14.18
CA VAL A 74 -2.11 0.56 -13.49
C VAL A 74 -2.15 0.35 -11.98
N ILE A 75 -2.93 -0.64 -11.54
CA ILE A 75 -3.08 -0.98 -10.12
C ILE A 75 -1.74 -1.42 -9.55
N LEU A 76 -1.01 -2.28 -10.26
CA LEU A 76 0.33 -2.70 -9.87
C LEU A 76 1.29 -1.50 -9.74
N GLY A 77 1.26 -0.57 -10.70
CA GLY A 77 2.03 0.66 -10.67
C GLY A 77 1.71 1.53 -9.45
N LEU A 78 0.43 1.73 -9.16
CA LEU A 78 -0.04 2.47 -7.97
C LEU A 78 0.37 1.79 -6.67
N LEU A 79 0.29 0.46 -6.59
CA LEU A 79 0.74 -0.32 -5.43
C LEU A 79 2.25 -0.15 -5.20
N LEU A 80 3.06 -0.27 -6.24
CA LEU A 80 4.51 -0.08 -6.18
C LEU A 80 4.90 1.35 -5.80
N LEU A 81 4.22 2.36 -6.35
CA LEU A 81 4.40 3.74 -5.94
C LEU A 81 3.98 3.97 -4.49
N GLY A 82 2.89 3.36 -4.04
CA GLY A 82 2.45 3.39 -2.66
C GLY A 82 3.50 2.81 -1.72
N GLN A 83 4.06 1.65 -2.06
CA GLN A 83 5.15 1.02 -1.29
C GLN A 83 6.39 1.93 -1.25
N TRP A 84 6.75 2.53 -2.38
CA TRP A 84 7.85 3.49 -2.43
C TRP A 84 7.59 4.73 -1.57
N ALA A 85 6.40 5.33 -1.68
CA ALA A 85 6.00 6.51 -0.91
C ALA A 85 5.99 6.24 0.59
N PHE A 86 5.63 5.02 0.98
CA PHE A 86 5.67 4.55 2.36
C PHE A 86 7.11 4.35 2.86
N LEU A 87 7.99 3.79 2.04
CA LEU A 87 9.38 3.46 2.39
C LEU A 87 10.37 4.63 2.26
N ARG A 88 9.98 5.75 1.63
CA ARG A 88 10.87 6.89 1.37
C ARG A 88 11.34 7.54 2.68
N PRO A 89 12.62 7.44 3.07
CA PRO A 89 13.13 8.20 4.21
C PRO A 89 13.24 9.68 3.84
N GLY A 90 12.99 10.58 4.80
CA GLY A 90 13.18 12.02 4.62
C GLY A 90 14.64 12.40 4.30
N LYS A 91 14.87 13.63 3.79
CA LYS A 91 16.17 14.19 3.37
C LYS A 91 17.34 13.71 4.29
N GLY A 92 18.14 12.77 3.79
CA GLY A 92 19.34 12.20 4.44
C GLY A 92 19.20 10.74 4.88
N TRP A 93 20.01 9.83 4.30
CA TRP A 93 20.08 8.40 4.68
C TRP A 93 20.90 8.14 5.95
N THR A 94 21.69 9.12 6.38
CA THR A 94 22.62 9.02 7.53
C THR A 94 22.06 9.57 8.83
N LYS A 95 20.74 9.71 8.95
CA LYS A 95 20.16 10.06 10.25
C LYS A 95 20.19 8.84 11.14
N ARG A 96 20.97 8.90 12.24
CA ARG A 96 20.64 8.23 13.50
C ARG A 96 19.12 8.27 13.61
N MET A 97 18.50 7.11 13.81
CA MET A 97 17.05 7.01 13.96
C MET A 97 16.68 7.75 15.24
N LEU A 98 16.53 9.07 15.14
CA LEU A 98 16.01 9.89 16.20
C LEU A 98 14.57 9.41 16.39
N THR A 99 14.35 8.84 17.57
CA THR A 99 13.06 8.42 18.13
C THR A 99 12.04 9.57 18.06
N VAL A 100 12.52 10.81 18.00
CA VAL A 100 11.71 12.02 17.90
C VAL A 100 11.84 12.68 16.52
N GLY A 101 10.73 12.85 15.81
CA GLY A 101 10.68 13.77 14.68
C GLY A 101 9.36 13.80 13.92
N LYS A 102 9.22 14.79 13.02
CA LYS A 102 8.00 15.07 12.26
C LYS A 102 7.46 13.87 11.47
N PRO A 103 6.13 13.71 11.35
CA PRO A 103 5.50 12.66 10.54
C PRO A 103 5.95 12.71 9.08
N LEU A 104 6.21 11.54 8.50
CA LEU A 104 6.31 11.39 7.05
C LEU A 104 4.90 11.44 6.47
N ARG A 105 4.51 12.63 5.99
CA ARG A 105 3.19 12.86 5.37
C ARG A 105 2.86 11.82 4.29
N SER A 106 3.86 11.37 3.54
CA SER A 106 3.71 10.35 2.49
C SER A 106 3.27 8.99 3.04
N SER A 107 3.84 8.52 4.16
CA SER A 107 3.50 7.23 4.74
C SER A 107 2.08 7.22 5.30
N VAL A 108 1.62 8.33 5.87
CA VAL A 108 0.25 8.49 6.37
C VAL A 108 -0.76 8.46 5.23
N ILE A 109 -0.48 9.19 4.13
CA ILE A 109 -1.34 9.19 2.94
C ILE A 109 -1.42 7.78 2.33
N ALA A 110 -0.29 7.10 2.19
CA ALA A 110 -0.24 5.73 1.66
C ALA A 110 -1.02 4.74 2.54
N ALA A 111 -0.82 4.80 3.87
CA ALA A 111 -1.59 3.97 4.80
C ALA A 111 -3.10 4.25 4.72
N GLY A 112 -3.50 5.52 4.54
CA GLY A 112 -4.88 5.91 4.34
C GLY A 112 -5.51 5.30 3.09
N VAL A 113 -4.77 5.23 1.97
CA VAL A 113 -5.26 4.56 0.74
C VAL A 113 -5.50 3.08 0.99
N VAL A 114 -4.57 2.40 1.67
CA VAL A 114 -4.68 0.96 1.94
C VAL A 114 -5.83 0.66 2.90
N ALA A 115 -6.03 1.50 3.93
CA ALA A 115 -7.18 1.38 4.82
C ALA A 115 -8.51 1.62 4.10
N MET A 116 -8.55 2.60 3.19
CA MET A 116 -9.72 2.84 2.33
C MET A 116 -10.07 1.60 1.51
N LEU A 117 -9.10 0.93 0.88
CA LEU A 117 -9.35 -0.28 0.10
C LEU A 117 -10.01 -1.38 0.94
N LEU A 118 -9.52 -1.62 2.16
CA LEU A 118 -10.13 -2.56 3.10
C LEU A 118 -11.58 -2.19 3.41
N THR A 119 -11.80 -0.97 3.91
CA THR A 119 -13.16 -0.53 4.25
C THR A 119 -14.12 -0.52 3.06
N THR A 120 -13.63 -0.25 1.84
CA THR A 120 -14.45 -0.35 0.63
C THR A 120 -14.82 -1.79 0.33
N GLY A 121 -13.89 -2.74 0.50
CA GLY A 121 -14.17 -4.17 0.44
C GLY A 121 -15.21 -4.57 1.48
N LEU A 122 -15.03 -4.20 2.74
CA LEU A 122 -16.01 -4.49 3.79
C LEU A 122 -17.41 -3.93 3.49
N ILE A 123 -17.50 -2.70 2.99
CA ILE A 123 -18.78 -2.11 2.57
C ILE A 123 -19.40 -2.90 1.42
N ALA A 124 -18.60 -3.29 0.42
CA ALA A 124 -19.07 -4.14 -0.69
C ALA A 124 -19.60 -5.49 -0.19
N LEU A 125 -18.91 -6.12 0.76
CA LEU A 125 -19.34 -7.35 1.41
C LEU A 125 -20.69 -7.19 2.14
N LEU A 126 -20.85 -6.10 2.89
CA LEU A 126 -22.06 -5.82 3.65
C LEU A 126 -23.25 -5.49 2.74
N LEU A 127 -23.02 -4.78 1.63
CA LEU A 127 -24.04 -4.46 0.64
C LEU A 127 -24.42 -5.66 -0.23
N GLU A 128 -23.58 -6.70 -0.31
CA GLU A 128 -23.91 -7.96 -0.97
C GLU A 128 -25.00 -8.74 -0.20
N LEU A 129 -25.01 -8.67 1.14
CA LEU A 129 -25.98 -9.40 1.98
C LEU A 129 -27.45 -9.06 1.64
N PRO A 130 -27.87 -7.79 1.53
CA PRO A 130 -29.22 -7.41 1.10
C PRO A 130 -29.38 -7.33 -0.43
N ASN A 131 -28.37 -7.71 -1.22
CA ASN A 131 -28.34 -7.54 -2.68
C ASN A 131 -28.30 -6.08 -3.20
N TRP A 132 -27.89 -5.11 -2.39
CA TRP A 132 -27.80 -3.72 -2.87
C TRP A 132 -26.56 -3.45 -3.71
N TRP A 133 -25.52 -4.28 -3.56
CA TRP A 133 -24.27 -4.10 -4.30
C TRP A 133 -24.47 -4.11 -5.82
N GLN A 134 -25.33 -4.99 -6.35
CA GLN A 134 -25.59 -5.08 -7.78
C GLN A 134 -26.26 -3.81 -8.32
N GLU A 135 -27.27 -3.29 -7.62
CA GLU A 135 -27.99 -2.07 -8.04
C GLU A 135 -27.05 -0.86 -8.17
N ILE A 136 -26.00 -0.82 -7.35
CA ILE A 136 -24.99 0.25 -7.34
C ILE A 136 -23.96 0.05 -8.46
N VAL A 137 -23.51 -1.19 -8.71
CA VAL A 137 -22.46 -1.52 -9.69
C VAL A 137 -22.99 -1.68 -11.11
N ASN A 138 -24.30 -1.80 -11.29
CA ASN A 138 -24.92 -1.90 -12.61
C ASN A 138 -24.46 -0.74 -13.53
N ALA A 139 -23.95 -1.10 -14.70
CA ALA A 139 -23.28 -0.20 -15.65
C ALA A 139 -24.14 0.97 -16.12
N ASP A 140 -25.46 0.79 -16.12
CA ASP A 140 -26.42 1.82 -16.55
C ASP A 140 -26.61 2.92 -15.48
N ASN A 141 -26.10 2.71 -14.26
CA ASN A 141 -26.24 3.63 -13.14
C ASN A 141 -24.98 4.50 -12.97
N THR A 142 -24.86 5.55 -13.77
CA THR A 142 -23.77 6.54 -13.68
C THR A 142 -23.65 7.18 -12.29
N TRP A 143 -24.78 7.42 -11.63
CA TRP A 143 -24.83 7.93 -10.26
C TRP A 143 -24.29 6.95 -9.24
N GLY A 144 -24.56 5.64 -9.41
CA GLY A 144 -23.99 4.58 -8.58
C GLY A 144 -22.46 4.56 -8.65
N THR A 145 -21.92 4.64 -9.87
CA THR A 145 -20.47 4.70 -10.11
C THR A 145 -19.85 5.93 -9.45
N PHE A 146 -20.44 7.12 -9.64
CA PHE A 146 -19.97 8.34 -8.98
C PHE A 146 -20.03 8.23 -7.45
N GLY A 147 -21.09 7.62 -6.91
CA GLY A 147 -21.25 7.36 -5.48
C GLY A 147 -20.14 6.47 -4.90
N ILE A 148 -19.71 5.43 -5.64
CA ILE A 148 -18.58 4.58 -5.25
C ILE A 148 -17.30 5.43 -5.16
N PHE A 149 -16.96 6.19 -6.20
CA PHE A 149 -15.75 7.01 -6.18
C PHE A 149 -15.77 8.10 -5.11
N ALA A 150 -16.91 8.77 -4.92
CA ALA A 150 -17.08 9.78 -3.90
C ALA A 150 -16.93 9.18 -2.49
N SER A 151 -17.53 8.01 -2.25
CA SER A 151 -17.40 7.31 -0.96
C SER A 151 -15.96 6.83 -0.70
N MET A 152 -15.27 6.28 -1.71
CA MET A 152 -13.85 5.92 -1.61
C MET A 152 -12.98 7.13 -1.24
N LEU A 153 -13.18 8.26 -1.91
CA LEU A 153 -12.43 9.48 -1.62
C LEU A 153 -12.71 10.02 -0.21
N ALA A 154 -13.97 9.99 0.24
CA ALA A 154 -14.35 10.38 1.58
C ALA A 154 -13.71 9.48 2.64
N ILE A 155 -13.79 8.15 2.46
CA ILE A 155 -13.20 7.16 3.36
C ILE A 155 -11.67 7.31 3.43
N TRP A 156 -11.02 7.55 2.29
CA TRP A 156 -9.58 7.86 2.25
C TRP A 156 -9.23 9.11 3.06
N GLY A 157 -10.01 10.18 2.92
CA GLY A 157 -9.85 11.39 3.71
C GLY A 157 -9.97 11.14 5.21
N ILE A 158 -10.99 10.37 5.62
CA ILE A 158 -11.23 9.98 7.02
C ILE A 158 -10.05 9.18 7.59
N TRP A 159 -9.60 8.12 6.90
CA TRP A 159 -8.47 7.32 7.39
C TRP A 159 -7.16 8.08 7.41
N THR A 160 -6.90 8.90 6.40
CA THR A 160 -5.72 9.77 6.35
C THR A 160 -5.72 10.73 7.54
N TRP A 161 -6.87 11.30 7.88
CA TRP A 161 -7.04 12.15 9.05
C TRP A 161 -6.82 11.39 10.37
N ILE A 162 -7.46 10.22 10.55
CA ILE A 162 -7.28 9.38 11.74
C ILE A 162 -5.82 9.03 11.95
N PHE A 163 -5.13 8.55 10.91
CA PHE A 163 -3.72 8.21 10.99
C PHE A 163 -2.83 9.43 11.22
N PHE A 164 -3.19 10.59 10.66
CA PHE A 164 -2.48 11.84 10.92
C PHE A 164 -2.56 12.25 12.40
N VAL A 165 -3.74 12.17 13.00
CA VAL A 165 -3.95 12.47 14.43
C VAL A 165 -3.22 11.44 15.29
N TYR A 166 -3.35 10.15 14.98
CA TYR A 166 -2.69 9.07 15.73
C TYR A 166 -1.17 9.16 15.72
N TRP A 167 -0.59 9.60 14.60
CA TRP A 167 0.86 9.77 14.48
C TRP A 167 1.42 10.83 15.43
N ARG A 168 0.62 11.83 15.83
CA ARG A 168 1.08 12.92 16.70
C ARG A 168 1.39 12.48 18.14
N GLN A 169 0.92 11.29 18.56
CA GLN A 169 0.88 10.90 19.96
C GLN A 169 2.00 9.95 20.42
N GLY A 170 2.95 9.52 19.57
CA GLY A 170 3.97 8.57 20.05
C GLY A 170 5.18 8.32 19.14
N ASP A 171 5.99 7.33 19.54
CA ASP A 171 7.19 6.91 18.81
C ASP A 171 6.83 6.29 17.45
N ARG A 172 7.53 6.75 16.41
CA ARG A 172 7.27 6.44 15.00
C ARG A 172 7.22 4.94 14.73
N TYR A 173 8.14 4.16 15.32
CA TYR A 173 8.19 2.71 15.09
C TYR A 173 6.99 2.00 15.68
N THR A 174 6.60 2.40 16.89
CA THR A 174 5.46 1.80 17.56
C THR A 174 4.17 2.10 16.81
N GLN A 175 3.97 3.33 16.34
CA GLN A 175 2.76 3.69 15.60
C GLN A 175 2.71 3.03 14.22
N LEU A 176 3.82 3.00 13.48
CA LEU A 176 3.88 2.33 12.19
C LEU A 176 3.63 0.82 12.32
N GLY A 177 4.21 0.20 13.35
CA GLY A 177 3.98 -1.21 13.66
C GLY A 177 2.53 -1.51 14.02
N LYS A 178 1.87 -0.63 14.79
CA LYS A 178 0.44 -0.76 15.11
C LYS A 178 -0.44 -0.60 13.88
N MET A 179 -0.15 0.37 13.00
CA MET A 179 -0.90 0.55 11.75
C MET A 179 -0.80 -0.69 10.85
N ILE A 180 0.41 -1.21 10.63
CA ILE A 180 0.62 -2.42 9.82
C ILE A 180 -0.09 -3.61 10.44
N ARG A 181 0.03 -3.82 11.75
CA ARG A 181 -0.70 -4.91 12.44
C ARG A 181 -2.21 -4.76 12.30
N GLY A 182 -2.73 -3.54 12.38
CA GLY A 182 -4.15 -3.25 12.16
C GLY A 182 -4.60 -3.58 10.74
N LEU A 183 -3.84 -3.19 9.72
CA LEU A 183 -4.14 -3.50 8.32
C LEU A 183 -4.07 -5.01 8.02
N VAL A 184 -3.07 -5.72 8.58
CA VAL A 184 -2.98 -7.19 8.47
C VAL A 184 -4.14 -7.86 9.19
N ALA A 185 -4.47 -7.42 10.41
CA ALA A 185 -5.59 -7.99 11.15
C ALA A 185 -6.94 -7.74 10.43
N GLY A 186 -7.14 -6.53 9.89
CA GLY A 186 -8.34 -6.17 9.13
C GLY A 186 -8.49 -6.98 7.85
N SER A 187 -7.43 -7.11 7.06
CA SER A 187 -7.45 -7.93 5.83
C SER A 187 -7.71 -9.42 6.10
N ILE A 188 -7.10 -9.99 7.15
CA ILE A 188 -7.38 -11.36 7.56
C ILE A 188 -8.85 -11.50 8.00
N LEU A 189 -9.36 -10.56 8.80
CA LEU A 189 -10.75 -10.56 9.26
C LEU A 189 -11.73 -10.49 8.07
N GLU A 190 -11.50 -9.57 7.13
CA GLU A 190 -12.32 -9.45 5.92
C GLU A 190 -12.28 -10.73 5.08
N THR A 191 -11.11 -11.36 4.95
CA THR A 191 -10.99 -12.63 4.23
C THR A 191 -11.78 -13.75 4.91
N ILE A 192 -11.69 -13.86 6.24
CA ILE A 192 -12.42 -14.87 7.03
C ILE A 192 -13.95 -14.68 6.89
N ILE A 193 -14.45 -13.44 6.90
CA ILE A 193 -15.88 -13.15 6.77
C ILE A 193 -16.33 -13.30 5.31
N ALA A 194 -15.50 -12.94 4.34
CA ALA A 194 -15.85 -13.00 2.92
C ALA A 194 -16.07 -14.43 2.42
N VAL A 195 -15.30 -15.42 2.92
CA VAL A 195 -15.42 -16.83 2.51
C VAL A 195 -16.81 -17.43 2.75
N PRO A 196 -17.39 -17.41 3.97
CA PRO A 196 -18.72 -17.97 4.19
C PRO A 196 -19.82 -17.20 3.45
N VAL A 197 -19.71 -15.88 3.34
CA VAL A 197 -20.65 -15.06 2.55
C VAL A 197 -20.56 -15.43 1.07
N HIS A 198 -19.36 -15.71 0.56
CA HIS A 198 -19.17 -16.17 -0.82
C HIS A 198 -19.81 -17.53 -1.06
N ILE A 199 -19.65 -18.49 -0.15
CA ILE A 199 -20.30 -19.81 -0.24
C ILE A 199 -21.83 -19.66 -0.25
N TRP A 200 -22.36 -18.79 0.60
CA TRP A 200 -23.80 -18.52 0.66
C TRP A 200 -24.32 -17.85 -0.62
N ALA A 201 -23.66 -16.79 -1.08
CA ALA A 201 -24.05 -16.03 -2.27
C ALA A 201 -23.91 -16.85 -3.58
N THR A 202 -22.98 -17.81 -3.62
CA THR A 202 -22.77 -18.65 -4.82
C THR A 202 -23.99 -19.50 -5.17
N ARG A 203 -24.84 -19.84 -4.20
CA ARG A 203 -26.07 -20.60 -4.46
C ARG A 203 -27.13 -19.81 -5.24
N GLN A 204 -26.97 -18.49 -5.35
CA GLN A 204 -28.02 -17.62 -5.89
C GLN A 204 -27.71 -17.05 -7.29
N ARG A 205 -26.47 -17.14 -7.82
CA ARG A 205 -26.04 -16.31 -8.97
C ARG A 205 -25.03 -16.99 -9.88
N GLU A 206 -25.08 -16.69 -11.17
CA GLU A 206 -24.19 -17.29 -12.17
C GLU A 206 -22.91 -16.46 -12.42
N CYS A 207 -22.96 -15.12 -12.31
CA CYS A 207 -21.78 -14.27 -12.56
C CYS A 207 -20.97 -14.02 -11.27
N TYR A 208 -19.66 -14.29 -11.32
CA TYR A 208 -18.73 -14.10 -10.19
C TYR A 208 -18.14 -12.68 -10.12
N CYS A 209 -18.00 -11.99 -11.26
CA CYS A 209 -17.34 -10.69 -11.37
C CYS A 209 -18.08 -9.56 -10.63
N CYS A 210 -19.42 -9.58 -10.63
CA CYS A 210 -20.23 -8.50 -10.06
C CYS A 210 -20.56 -8.71 -8.57
N ARG A 211 -19.88 -9.66 -7.90
CA ARG A 211 -20.17 -9.98 -6.50
C ARG A 211 -19.32 -9.13 -5.56
N GLY A 212 -19.95 -8.54 -4.54
CA GLY A 212 -19.25 -7.80 -3.49
C GLY A 212 -18.27 -8.67 -2.71
N THR A 213 -18.53 -9.99 -2.61
CA THR A 213 -17.60 -10.94 -1.99
C THR A 213 -16.29 -11.08 -2.76
N TYR A 214 -16.35 -11.09 -4.09
CA TYR A 214 -15.16 -11.20 -4.95
C TYR A 214 -14.31 -9.94 -4.88
N THR A 215 -14.93 -8.76 -4.94
CA THR A 215 -14.22 -7.48 -4.79
C THR A 215 -13.54 -7.38 -3.43
N THR A 216 -14.21 -7.80 -2.36
CA THR A 216 -13.64 -7.86 -1.01
C THR A 216 -12.40 -8.73 -0.94
N LEU A 217 -12.46 -9.96 -1.49
CA LEU A 217 -11.33 -10.89 -1.49
C LEU A 217 -10.12 -10.32 -2.25
N ILE A 218 -10.33 -9.71 -3.41
CA ILE A 218 -9.25 -9.09 -4.18
C ILE A 218 -8.63 -7.93 -3.41
N LEU A 219 -9.45 -7.04 -2.83
CA LEU A 219 -8.95 -5.89 -2.09
C LEU A 219 -8.17 -6.31 -0.84
N ALA A 220 -8.69 -7.27 -0.08
CA ALA A 220 -8.00 -7.83 1.08
C ALA A 220 -6.67 -8.49 0.70
N ALA A 221 -6.64 -9.31 -0.36
CA ALA A 221 -5.42 -9.92 -0.87
C ALA A 221 -4.40 -8.87 -1.35
N THR A 222 -4.87 -7.85 -2.07
CA THR A 222 -4.04 -6.73 -2.54
C THR A 222 -3.40 -6.00 -1.36
N VAL A 223 -4.17 -5.74 -0.30
CA VAL A 223 -3.67 -5.11 0.92
C VAL A 223 -2.63 -5.99 1.62
N LEU A 224 -2.85 -7.30 1.73
CA LEU A 224 -1.88 -8.23 2.31
C LEU A 224 -0.54 -8.22 1.55
N ILE A 225 -0.59 -8.32 0.23
CA ILE A 225 0.60 -8.25 -0.64
C ILE A 225 1.29 -6.91 -0.47
N TRP A 226 0.52 -5.82 -0.45
CA TRP A 226 1.07 -4.48 -0.30
C TRP A 226 1.78 -4.31 1.05
N VAL A 227 1.18 -4.77 2.15
CA VAL A 227 1.69 -4.65 3.53
C VAL A 227 2.89 -5.56 3.78
N PHE A 228 3.01 -6.68 3.06
CA PHE A 228 4.14 -7.60 3.19
C PHE A 228 5.49 -6.92 2.90
N GLY A 229 5.56 -6.08 1.86
CA GLY A 229 6.75 -5.31 1.49
C GLY A 229 7.33 -4.45 2.64
N PRO A 230 6.59 -3.45 3.16
CA PRO A 230 7.04 -2.65 4.29
C PRO A 230 7.18 -3.46 5.58
N GLY A 231 6.38 -4.50 5.79
CA GLY A 231 6.49 -5.40 6.93
C GLY A 231 7.87 -6.04 7.06
N ILE A 232 8.40 -6.60 5.98
CA ILE A 232 9.74 -7.20 5.95
C ILE A 232 10.82 -6.16 6.29
N VAL A 233 10.74 -4.97 5.69
CA VAL A 233 11.71 -3.91 5.93
C VAL A 233 11.73 -3.49 7.40
N LEU A 234 10.56 -3.39 8.04
CA LEU A 234 10.48 -3.05 9.46
C LEU A 234 10.99 -4.16 10.37
N LEU A 235 10.76 -5.42 10.04
CA LEU A 235 11.33 -6.55 10.77
C LEU A 235 12.86 -6.53 10.69
N TYR A 236 13.41 -6.33 9.49
CA TYR A 236 14.86 -6.21 9.29
C TYR A 236 15.45 -5.03 10.08
N MET A 237 14.79 -3.88 10.06
CA MET A 237 15.25 -2.70 10.80
C MET A 237 15.16 -2.88 12.31
N ARG A 238 14.11 -3.54 12.81
CA ARG A 238 13.96 -3.89 14.22
C ARG A 238 15.07 -4.82 14.69
N GLU A 239 15.37 -5.85 13.91
CA GLU A 239 16.42 -6.80 14.24
C GLU A 239 17.79 -6.12 14.24
N LYS A 240 18.08 -5.29 13.23
CA LYS A 240 19.31 -4.50 13.20
C LYS A 240 19.45 -3.55 14.39
N TYR A 241 18.36 -2.90 14.80
CA TYR A 241 18.34 -2.04 15.98
C TYR A 241 18.60 -2.84 17.27
N ARG A 242 18.00 -4.03 17.38
CA ARG A 242 18.23 -4.95 18.50
C ARG A 242 19.69 -5.40 18.55
N GLN A 243 20.26 -5.79 17.42
CA GLN A 243 21.66 -6.21 17.32
C GLN A 243 22.62 -5.07 17.68
N ALA A 244 22.36 -3.84 17.23
CA ALA A 244 23.18 -2.68 17.61
C ALA A 244 23.15 -2.39 19.12
N LYS A 245 22.05 -2.72 19.82
CA LYS A 245 21.97 -2.62 21.28
C LYS A 245 22.68 -3.75 22.00
N LEU A 246 22.69 -4.95 21.41
CA LEU A 246 23.33 -6.14 21.98
C LEU A 246 24.84 -6.20 21.72
N ILE A 247 25.31 -5.62 20.61
CA ILE A 247 26.72 -5.56 20.21
C ILE A 247 27.23 -4.16 20.54
N SER A 248 27.37 -3.86 21.83
CA SER A 248 28.10 -2.68 22.30
C SER A 248 29.60 -2.96 22.30
N ILE A 249 30.13 -3.47 21.19
CA ILE A 249 31.54 -3.84 21.11
C ILE A 249 32.33 -2.65 20.56
N CYS A 250 33.40 -2.26 21.23
CA CYS A 250 34.31 -1.23 20.73
C CYS A 250 34.90 -1.69 19.38
N PRO A 251 34.76 -0.91 18.29
CA PRO A 251 35.23 -1.32 16.97
C PRO A 251 36.75 -1.44 16.87
N ASN A 252 37.48 -0.88 17.84
CA ASN A 252 38.93 -0.77 17.78
C ASN A 252 39.64 -1.86 18.62
N CYS A 253 39.08 -2.27 19.76
CA CYS A 253 39.67 -3.32 20.60
C CYS A 253 38.79 -4.57 20.80
N GLY A 254 37.53 -4.56 20.36
CA GLY A 254 36.63 -5.70 20.59
C GLY A 254 36.11 -5.81 22.03
N CYS A 255 36.36 -4.80 22.87
CA CYS A 255 35.88 -4.78 24.25
C CYS A 255 34.35 -4.62 24.30
N ASP A 256 33.67 -5.38 25.16
CA ASP A 256 32.24 -5.22 25.39
C ASP A 256 31.97 -4.04 26.34
N LEU A 257 31.35 -3.00 25.81
CA LEU A 257 30.98 -1.77 26.52
C LEU A 257 29.69 -1.93 27.33
N GLN A 258 28.98 -3.08 27.25
CA GLN A 258 27.66 -3.24 27.88
C GLN A 258 27.71 -3.21 29.42
N ASN A 259 28.85 -3.59 30.01
CA ASN A 259 29.07 -3.65 31.45
C ASN A 259 29.76 -2.40 32.02
N MET A 260 30.14 -1.43 31.18
CA MET A 260 30.80 -0.21 31.62
C MET A 260 29.77 0.87 31.94
N LYS A 261 29.21 0.81 33.17
CA LYS A 261 28.25 1.80 33.68
C LYS A 261 28.87 3.17 34.00
N ASP A 262 30.19 3.27 34.04
CA ASP A 262 30.92 4.47 34.47
C ASP A 262 31.47 5.32 33.29
N ALA A 263 31.04 5.02 32.07
CA ALA A 263 31.50 5.70 30.85
C ALA A 263 30.78 7.05 30.64
N ASP A 264 31.06 8.03 31.49
CA ASP A 264 30.82 9.45 31.14
C ASP A 264 31.89 9.97 30.16
N SER A 265 32.95 9.18 29.94
CA SER A 265 33.94 9.39 28.89
C SER A 265 33.52 8.71 27.58
N ASN A 266 33.45 9.47 26.48
CA ASN A 266 33.27 8.93 25.12
C ASN A 266 34.40 7.98 24.66
N GLU A 267 35.42 7.76 25.50
CA GLU A 267 36.60 6.95 25.21
C GLU A 267 36.44 5.52 25.75
N CYS A 268 36.86 4.53 24.96
CA CYS A 268 36.92 3.15 25.41
C CYS A 268 38.13 2.95 26.36
N PRO A 269 37.95 2.45 27.60
CA PRO A 269 39.03 2.40 28.59
C PRO A 269 40.16 1.43 28.25
N GLN A 270 39.94 0.46 27.35
CA GLN A 270 41.00 -0.46 26.91
C GLN A 270 41.90 0.13 25.81
N CYS A 271 41.35 0.95 24.90
CA CYS A 271 42.11 1.45 23.76
C CYS A 271 42.27 2.96 23.72
N ASN A 272 41.66 3.67 24.67
CA ASN A 272 41.66 5.12 24.80
C ASN A 272 41.31 5.85 23.48
N LYS A 273 40.43 5.24 22.68
CA LYS A 273 39.90 5.83 21.45
C LYS A 273 38.41 6.12 21.60
N ASP A 274 37.99 7.19 20.93
CA ASP A 274 36.59 7.61 20.87
C ASP A 274 35.70 6.49 20.31
N THR A 275 34.61 6.23 21.01
CA THR A 275 33.53 5.36 20.57
C THR A 275 32.48 6.17 19.79
N PRO A 276 31.91 5.62 18.69
CA PRO A 276 31.04 6.36 17.76
C PRO A 276 29.59 6.60 18.23
#